data_AF-A0A7K7FQZ3-F1
#
_entry.id   AF-A0A7K7FQZ3-F1
#
_cell.length_a   1.000
_cell.length_b   1.000
_cell.length_c   1.000
_cell.angle_alpha   90.00
_cell.angle_beta   90.00
_cell.angle_gamma   90.00
#
_symmetry.space_group_name_H-M   'P 1'
#
loop_
_entity.id
_entity.type
_entity.pdbx_description
1 polymer ?
#
loop_
_entity_poly.entity_id
_entity_poly.type
_entity_poly.pdbx_seq_one_letter_code
_entity_poly.pdbx_strand_id
1 'polypeptide(L)'
;VLSLTLIDLPGITKVPVGDQPPDIEQQIRDMIMQFISRENCLILAVTPANTDLANSDALKLAKEVDPQGLRTIGVITKLDLMDEGTDAREILENKLLPLRRGYIGVVNRSQKDIDGKKDIKAALLAERKFFLSHPAYRHMADRMGTPYLQKVLNQQLTNHIRDTLPAFRSKLQSQLLSIEHEVEVYKNFRPEDPTRKTKALLQMVQQFSVDFEKRIEGSGDQVDTLELSGGAKINRIFHERFPFELVKMEFNEKELRREISYAIKNIHGIRQVLPCLFTPDMAFEAIVKKQIVKLKGPCLKSVDLVMQELINTVKKCTKKLATYPRLCEETERIVASYIR
;
A
#
# COMPACT_ATOMS: atom_id res chain seq x y z
N VAL A 1 -44.43 5.11 -3.17
CA VAL A 1 -43.64 4.62 -2.02
C VAL A 1 -42.30 4.18 -2.58
N LEU A 2 -41.19 4.76 -2.13
CA LEU A 2 -39.86 4.31 -2.57
C LEU A 2 -39.57 2.95 -1.94
N SER A 3 -38.87 2.07 -2.67
CA SER A 3 -38.41 0.79 -2.14
C SER A 3 -37.26 1.04 -1.17
N LEU A 4 -37.48 0.75 0.11
CA LEU A 4 -36.43 0.85 1.12
C LEU A 4 -35.45 -0.32 0.93
N THR A 5 -34.18 -0.03 0.71
CA THR A 5 -33.13 -1.05 0.63
C THR A 5 -32.37 -1.05 1.94
N LEU A 6 -32.37 -2.17 2.65
CA LEU A 6 -31.60 -2.36 3.88
C LEU A 6 -30.49 -3.38 3.60
N ILE A 7 -29.35 -3.20 4.26
CA ILE A 7 -28.30 -4.20 4.33
C ILE A 7 -28.34 -4.72 5.76
N ASP A 8 -28.67 -6.00 5.92
CA ASP A 8 -28.64 -6.66 7.22
C ASP A 8 -27.22 -7.14 7.50
N LEU A 9 -26.70 -6.79 8.68
CA LEU A 9 -25.34 -7.11 9.11
C LEU A 9 -25.41 -8.08 10.30
N PRO A 10 -24.44 -8.99 10.45
CA PRO A 10 -24.44 -9.93 11.56
C PRO A 10 -24.40 -9.20 12.92
N GLY A 11 -25.14 -9.74 13.89
CA GLY A 11 -25.10 -9.25 15.27
C GLY A 11 -23.73 -9.51 15.91
N ILE A 12 -23.28 -8.57 16.74
CA ILE A 12 -22.01 -8.68 17.46
C ILE A 12 -22.12 -9.78 18.52
N THR A 13 -21.23 -10.76 18.47
CA THR A 13 -21.12 -11.85 19.45
C THR A 13 -19.78 -11.72 20.17
N LYS A 14 -19.80 -11.74 21.51
CA LYS A 14 -18.61 -11.56 22.36
C LYS A 14 -17.89 -12.88 22.69
N VAL A 15 -18.59 -14.00 22.51
CA VAL A 15 -18.07 -15.33 22.81
C VAL A 15 -18.33 -16.21 21.60
N PRO A 16 -17.31 -16.88 21.04
CA PRO A 16 -17.49 -17.81 19.94
C PRO A 16 -18.37 -18.98 20.39
N VAL A 17 -19.35 -19.34 19.57
CA VAL A 17 -20.25 -20.47 19.83
C VAL A 17 -20.22 -21.48 18.67
N GLY A 18 -20.23 -22.77 19.00
CA GLY A 18 -20.16 -23.84 18.01
C GLY A 18 -18.83 -23.87 17.26
N ASP A 19 -18.89 -23.89 15.93
CA ASP A 19 -17.73 -23.98 15.03
C ASP A 19 -17.13 -22.60 14.65
N GLN A 20 -17.48 -21.55 15.38
CA GLN A 20 -16.97 -20.20 15.11
C GLN A 20 -15.50 -20.06 15.52
N PRO A 21 -14.69 -19.33 14.74
CA PRO A 21 -13.29 -19.12 15.07
C PRO A 21 -13.15 -18.20 16.31
N PRO A 22 -12.02 -18.28 17.04
CA PRO A 22 -11.83 -17.53 18.28
C PRO A 22 -11.82 -16.00 18.08
N ASP A 23 -11.60 -15.53 16.86
CA ASP A 23 -11.57 -14.11 16.45
C ASP A 23 -12.86 -13.63 15.77
N ILE A 24 -13.97 -14.38 15.89
CA ILE A 24 -15.24 -14.06 15.23
C ILE A 24 -15.77 -12.66 15.56
N GLU A 25 -15.57 -12.18 16.79
CA GLU A 25 -15.95 -10.82 17.19
C GLU A 25 -15.24 -9.76 16.33
N GLN A 26 -13.93 -9.93 16.13
CA GLN A 26 -13.12 -9.01 15.34
C GLN A 26 -13.52 -9.07 13.86
N GLN A 27 -13.75 -10.27 13.31
CA GLN A 27 -14.18 -10.42 11.92
C GLN A 27 -15.55 -9.76 11.65
N ILE A 28 -16.51 -9.96 12.57
CA ILE A 28 -17.83 -9.31 12.48
C ILE A 28 -17.69 -7.79 12.58
N ARG A 29 -16.86 -7.30 13.51
CA ARG A 29 -16.59 -5.87 13.65
C ARG A 29 -15.97 -5.28 12.39
N ASP A 30 -14.94 -5.92 11.84
CA ASP A 30 -14.26 -5.45 10.62
C ASP A 30 -15.23 -5.43 9.44
N MET A 31 -16.07 -6.46 9.31
CA MET A 31 -17.14 -6.49 8.31
C MET A 31 -18.11 -5.31 8.47
N ILE A 32 -18.62 -5.07 9.68
CA ILE A 32 -19.52 -3.94 9.95
C ILE A 32 -18.83 -2.62 9.59
N MET A 33 -17.57 -2.43 10.03
CA MET A 33 -16.78 -1.22 9.78
C MET A 33 -16.60 -0.93 8.28
N GLN A 34 -16.47 -1.95 7.41
CA GLN A 34 -16.39 -1.76 5.96
C GLN A 34 -17.64 -1.09 5.36
N PHE A 35 -18.81 -1.31 5.96
CA PHE A 35 -20.07 -0.68 5.53
C PHE A 35 -20.27 0.68 6.21
N ILE A 36 -20.18 0.73 7.54
CA ILE A 36 -20.54 1.93 8.30
C ILE A 36 -19.49 3.06 8.22
N SER A 37 -18.24 2.76 7.84
CA SER A 37 -17.20 3.79 7.66
C SER A 37 -17.42 4.66 6.42
N ARG A 38 -18.30 4.24 5.50
CA ARG A 38 -18.65 5.03 4.31
C ARG A 38 -19.52 6.21 4.75
N GLU A 39 -19.09 7.44 4.44
CA GLU A 39 -19.83 8.68 4.78
C GLU A 39 -21.26 8.68 4.23
N ASN A 40 -21.47 8.05 3.08
CA ASN A 40 -22.77 7.94 2.42
C ASN A 40 -23.67 6.82 2.99
N CYS A 41 -23.31 6.19 4.12
CA CYS A 41 -24.12 5.15 4.75
C CYS A 41 -24.94 5.72 5.92
N LEU A 42 -26.27 5.51 5.88
CA LEU A 42 -27.13 5.73 7.05
C LEU A 42 -27.04 4.53 7.99
N ILE A 43 -26.78 4.78 9.27
CA ILE A 43 -26.60 3.74 10.29
C ILE A 43 -27.90 3.60 11.08
N LEU A 44 -28.49 2.41 11.07
CA LEU A 44 -29.63 2.07 11.91
C LEU A 44 -29.14 1.36 13.17
N ALA A 45 -28.97 2.10 14.26
CA ALA A 45 -28.46 1.56 15.52
C ALA A 45 -29.61 0.95 16.34
N VAL A 46 -29.80 -0.36 16.19
CA VAL A 46 -30.85 -1.11 16.89
C VAL A 46 -30.35 -1.53 18.28
N THR A 47 -31.04 -1.11 19.34
CA THR A 47 -30.73 -1.47 20.73
C THR A 47 -32.00 -1.96 21.42
N PRO A 48 -31.95 -3.03 22.22
CA PRO A 48 -33.12 -3.45 23.00
C PRO A 48 -33.27 -2.59 24.27
N ALA A 49 -34.50 -2.32 24.68
CA ALA A 49 -34.82 -1.43 25.79
C ALA A 49 -34.50 -2.03 27.17
N ASN A 50 -34.39 -3.36 27.26
CA ASN A 50 -34.09 -4.08 28.49
C ASN A 50 -32.59 -4.11 28.83
N THR A 51 -31.75 -3.44 28.04
CA THR A 51 -30.31 -3.29 28.30
C THR A 51 -29.96 -1.81 28.38
N ASP A 52 -29.03 -1.47 29.27
CA ASP A 52 -28.53 -0.10 29.37
C ASP A 52 -27.97 0.40 28.03
N LEU A 53 -28.38 1.62 27.65
CA LEU A 53 -27.92 2.26 26.42
C LEU A 53 -26.40 2.41 26.36
N ALA A 54 -25.75 2.59 27.51
CA ALA A 54 -24.30 2.72 27.64
C ALA A 54 -23.55 1.45 27.21
N ASN A 55 -24.20 0.29 27.27
CA ASN A 55 -23.63 -1.00 26.89
C ASN A 55 -24.02 -1.43 25.47
N SER A 56 -24.66 -0.55 24.69
CA SER A 56 -25.05 -0.85 23.31
C SER A 56 -23.84 -0.87 22.38
N ASP A 57 -23.48 -2.07 21.92
CA ASP A 57 -22.39 -2.25 20.96
C ASP A 57 -22.70 -1.55 19.61
N ALA A 58 -23.97 -1.50 19.20
CA ALA A 58 -24.40 -0.81 17.98
C ALA A 58 -24.15 0.71 18.04
N LEU A 59 -24.47 1.35 19.17
CA LEU A 59 -24.22 2.79 19.35
C LEU A 59 -22.74 3.10 19.56
N LYS A 60 -21.99 2.19 20.19
CA LYS A 60 -20.53 2.32 20.33
C LYS A 60 -19.85 2.35 18.97
N LEU A 61 -20.15 1.40 18.09
CA LEU A 61 -19.61 1.38 16.72
C LEU A 61 -20.07 2.60 15.90
N ALA A 62 -21.35 2.99 16.03
CA ALA A 62 -21.85 4.17 15.34
C ALA A 62 -21.08 5.44 15.73
N LYS A 63 -20.77 5.61 17.03
CA LYS A 63 -19.98 6.76 17.52
C LYS A 63 -18.55 6.80 17.01
N GLU A 64 -17.92 5.64 16.77
CA GLU A 64 -16.55 5.58 16.25
C GLU A 64 -16.46 6.18 14.84
N VAL A 65 -17.51 6.01 14.02
CA VAL A 65 -17.56 6.47 12.61
C VAL A 65 -18.47 7.67 12.35
N ASP A 66 -19.31 8.04 13.32
CA ASP A 66 -20.22 9.19 13.29
C ASP A 66 -20.30 9.84 14.68
N PRO A 67 -19.22 10.49 15.18
CA PRO A 67 -19.18 11.06 16.53
C PRO A 67 -20.24 12.13 16.79
N GLN A 68 -20.68 12.82 15.74
CA GLN A 68 -21.69 13.87 15.79
C GLN A 68 -23.13 13.33 15.62
N GLY A 69 -23.30 12.04 15.35
CA GLY A 69 -24.62 11.40 15.18
C GLY A 69 -25.42 11.97 13.99
N LEU A 70 -24.75 12.40 12.92
CA LEU A 70 -25.36 13.05 11.76
C LEU A 70 -26.12 12.10 10.86
N ARG A 71 -25.69 10.84 10.79
CA ARG A 71 -26.20 9.81 9.88
C ARG A 71 -26.66 8.54 10.62
N THR A 72 -26.67 8.60 11.95
CA THR A 72 -27.15 7.54 12.83
C THR A 72 -28.60 7.77 13.25
N ILE A 73 -29.43 6.72 13.14
CA ILE A 73 -30.82 6.67 13.59
C ILE A 73 -30.91 5.64 14.70
N GLY A 74 -31.34 6.05 15.89
CA GLY A 74 -31.53 5.13 17.01
C GLY A 74 -32.86 4.41 16.92
N VAL A 75 -32.86 3.08 17.05
CA VAL A 75 -34.08 2.29 17.15
C VAL A 75 -34.07 1.50 18.45
N ILE A 76 -35.07 1.73 19.28
CA ILE A 76 -35.24 1.05 20.55
C ILE A 76 -36.30 -0.03 20.40
N THR A 77 -35.92 -1.29 20.56
CA THR A 77 -36.81 -2.46 20.43
C THR A 77 -37.15 -3.03 21.81
N LYS A 78 -38.12 -3.96 21.89
CA LYS A 78 -38.44 -4.69 23.13
C LYS A 78 -38.84 -3.80 24.33
N LEU A 79 -39.50 -2.67 24.05
CA LEU A 79 -40.02 -1.74 25.08
C LEU A 79 -41.07 -2.38 25.99
N ASP A 80 -41.71 -3.44 25.53
CA ASP A 80 -42.69 -4.26 26.24
C ASP A 80 -42.07 -5.23 27.25
N LEU A 81 -40.75 -5.45 27.18
CA LEU A 81 -40.00 -6.37 28.05
C LEU A 81 -39.14 -5.63 29.09
N MET A 82 -39.43 -4.36 29.34
CA MET A 82 -38.78 -3.59 30.41
C MET A 82 -39.34 -3.99 31.77
N ASP A 83 -38.49 -3.89 32.80
CA ASP A 83 -38.89 -4.20 34.17
C ASP A 83 -39.95 -3.22 34.67
N GLU A 84 -40.93 -3.72 35.42
CA GLU A 84 -42.00 -2.87 35.98
C GLU A 84 -41.40 -1.75 36.85
N GLY A 85 -41.77 -0.50 36.54
CA GLY A 85 -41.24 0.69 37.19
C GLY A 85 -40.07 1.36 36.46
N THR A 86 -39.56 0.76 35.39
CA THR A 86 -38.57 1.39 34.50
C THR A 86 -39.20 1.83 33.18
N ASP A 87 -38.64 2.89 32.57
CA ASP A 87 -39.02 3.32 31.24
C ASP A 87 -37.80 3.85 30.45
N ALA A 88 -37.93 3.86 29.12
CA ALA A 88 -36.92 4.36 28.19
C ALA A 88 -37.23 5.80 27.76
N ARG A 89 -38.00 6.56 28.54
CA ARG A 89 -38.51 7.87 28.13
C ARG A 89 -37.39 8.86 27.84
N GLU A 90 -36.37 8.92 28.68
CA GLU A 90 -35.24 9.84 28.50
C GLU A 90 -34.44 9.54 27.23
N ILE A 91 -34.36 8.26 26.84
CA ILE A 91 -33.72 7.81 25.60
C ILE A 91 -34.55 8.27 24.41
N LEU A 92 -35.86 7.98 24.42
CA LEU A 92 -36.79 8.32 23.35
C LEU A 92 -37.00 9.84 23.19
N GLU A 93 -36.86 10.60 24.27
CA GLU A 93 -36.85 12.08 24.26
C GLU A 93 -35.49 12.66 23.85
N ASN A 94 -34.52 11.82 23.47
CA ASN A 94 -33.20 12.20 22.97
C ASN A 94 -32.36 13.00 24.01
N LYS A 95 -32.56 12.74 25.31
CA LYS A 95 -31.89 13.45 26.41
C LYS A 95 -30.61 12.77 26.88
N LEU A 96 -30.60 11.44 26.94
CA LEU A 96 -29.47 10.68 27.48
C LEU A 96 -28.25 10.69 26.55
N LEU A 97 -28.45 10.33 25.28
CA LEU A 97 -27.43 10.36 24.25
C LEU A 97 -28.00 11.03 23.00
N PRO A 98 -27.74 12.31 22.74
CA PRO A 98 -28.41 13.01 21.66
C PRO A 98 -27.92 12.54 20.27
N LEU A 99 -28.84 12.07 19.43
CA LEU A 99 -28.64 11.82 18.00
C LEU A 99 -29.35 12.90 17.18
N ARG A 100 -28.76 13.36 16.07
CA ARG A 100 -29.38 14.38 15.21
C ARG A 100 -30.69 13.90 14.58
N ARG A 101 -30.82 12.59 14.35
CA ARG A 101 -32.03 11.96 13.78
C ARG A 101 -32.95 11.36 14.85
N GLY A 102 -32.58 11.46 16.13
CA GLY A 102 -33.36 11.01 17.28
C GLY A 102 -33.49 9.48 17.40
N TYR A 103 -34.40 9.07 18.28
CA TYR A 103 -34.72 7.68 18.57
C TYR A 103 -36.18 7.36 18.22
N ILE A 104 -36.40 6.14 17.75
CA ILE A 104 -37.73 5.61 17.45
C ILE A 104 -37.90 4.28 18.18
N GLY A 105 -38.92 4.21 19.03
CA GLY A 105 -39.33 3.00 19.73
C GLY A 105 -40.21 2.13 18.84
N VAL A 106 -39.96 0.82 18.84
CA VAL A 106 -40.76 -0.18 18.14
C VAL A 106 -41.06 -1.38 19.05
N VAL A 107 -42.25 -1.95 18.90
CA VAL A 107 -42.66 -3.16 19.60
C VAL A 107 -42.95 -4.24 18.56
N ASN A 108 -42.12 -5.28 18.57
CA ASN A 108 -42.17 -6.37 17.60
C ASN A 108 -42.97 -7.56 18.15
N ARG A 109 -43.24 -8.53 17.28
CA ARG A 109 -43.83 -9.81 17.70
C ARG A 109 -42.87 -10.55 18.63
N SER A 110 -43.40 -11.07 19.73
CA SER A 110 -42.67 -11.99 20.62
C SER A 110 -42.46 -13.35 19.96
N GLN A 111 -41.58 -14.19 20.51
CA GLN A 111 -41.38 -15.55 19.99
C GLN A 111 -42.69 -16.36 19.97
N LYS A 112 -43.50 -16.23 21.02
CA LYS A 112 -44.84 -16.86 21.09
C LYS A 112 -45.78 -16.36 20.00
N ASP A 113 -45.75 -15.07 19.68
CA ASP A 113 -46.55 -14.49 18.60
C ASP A 113 -46.09 -14.99 17.21
N ILE A 114 -44.80 -15.29 17.05
CA ILE A 114 -44.23 -15.86 15.81
C ILE A 114 -44.68 -17.31 15.66
N ASP A 115 -44.53 -18.11 16.71
CA ASP A 115 -44.94 -19.52 16.71
C ASP A 115 -46.47 -19.64 16.49
N GLY A 116 -47.24 -18.71 17.06
CA GLY A 116 -48.69 -18.57 16.88
C GLY A 116 -49.11 -17.90 15.56
N LYS A 117 -48.18 -17.56 14.66
CA LYS A 117 -48.42 -16.91 13.35
C LYS A 117 -49.32 -15.67 13.41
N LYS A 118 -49.12 -14.82 14.42
CA LYS A 118 -49.89 -13.58 14.58
C LYS A 118 -49.77 -12.68 13.35
N ASP A 119 -50.93 -12.23 12.86
CA ASP A 119 -51.02 -11.36 11.69
C ASP A 119 -50.32 -10.01 11.92
N ILE A 120 -49.74 -9.46 10.86
CA ILE A 120 -49.00 -8.20 10.89
C ILE A 120 -49.92 -7.04 11.25
N LYS A 121 -51.17 -7.01 10.76
CA LYS A 121 -52.13 -5.95 11.11
C LYS A 121 -52.45 -5.97 12.60
N ALA A 122 -52.62 -7.16 13.17
CA ALA A 122 -52.84 -7.33 14.61
C ALA A 122 -51.62 -6.88 15.43
N ALA A 123 -50.40 -7.15 14.96
CA ALA A 123 -49.17 -6.69 15.61
C ALA A 123 -49.06 -5.16 15.60
N LEU A 124 -49.33 -4.50 14.48
CA LEU A 124 -49.31 -3.03 14.38
C LEU A 124 -50.39 -2.36 15.26
N LEU A 125 -51.58 -2.96 15.35
CA LEU A 125 -52.62 -2.48 16.26
C LEU A 125 -52.22 -2.64 17.72
N ALA A 126 -51.57 -3.76 18.07
CA ALA A 126 -51.05 -3.99 19.43
C ALA A 126 -49.94 -2.99 19.78
N GLU A 127 -49.01 -2.74 18.86
CA GLU A 127 -47.96 -1.72 19.00
C GLU A 127 -48.56 -0.33 19.24
N ARG A 128 -49.54 0.07 18.42
CA ARG A 128 -50.22 1.36 18.59
C ARG A 128 -50.96 1.45 19.92
N LYS A 129 -51.63 0.36 20.34
CA LYS A 129 -52.31 0.28 21.63
C LYS A 129 -51.33 0.45 22.78
N PHE A 130 -50.19 -0.24 22.74
CA PHE A 130 -49.12 -0.14 23.76
C PHE A 130 -48.68 1.32 23.96
N PHE A 131 -48.31 2.02 22.88
CA PHE A 131 -47.84 3.41 23.00
C PHE A 131 -48.92 4.38 23.49
N LEU A 132 -50.20 4.13 23.20
CA LEU A 132 -51.31 4.98 23.67
C LEU A 132 -51.73 4.69 25.12
N SER A 133 -51.58 3.45 25.57
CA SER A 133 -51.92 3.03 26.94
C SER A 133 -50.79 3.28 27.93
N HIS A 134 -49.53 3.31 27.49
CA HIS A 134 -48.39 3.47 28.39
C HIS A 134 -48.25 4.92 28.87
N PRO A 135 -48.30 5.20 30.20
CA PRO A 135 -48.31 6.57 30.73
C PRO A 135 -47.07 7.37 30.35
N ALA A 136 -45.89 6.73 30.31
CA ALA A 136 -44.62 7.38 29.97
C ALA A 136 -44.44 7.70 28.46
N TYR A 137 -45.17 7.04 27.55
CA TYR A 137 -44.96 7.17 26.10
C TYR A 137 -46.16 7.80 25.37
N ARG A 138 -47.29 7.99 26.05
CA ARG A 138 -48.55 8.47 25.46
C ARG A 138 -48.41 9.79 24.72
N HIS A 139 -47.63 10.74 25.25
CA HIS A 139 -47.39 12.05 24.62
C HIS A 139 -46.53 12.00 23.35
N MET A 140 -45.84 10.88 23.11
CA MET A 140 -44.96 10.66 21.96
C MET A 140 -45.44 9.55 21.03
N ALA A 141 -46.62 8.97 21.27
CA ALA A 141 -47.15 7.83 20.51
C ALA A 141 -47.22 8.06 18.99
N ASP A 142 -47.37 9.30 18.53
CA ASP A 142 -47.40 9.67 17.10
C ASP A 142 -46.01 9.69 16.43
N ARG A 143 -44.94 9.74 17.23
CA ARG A 143 -43.54 9.67 16.78
C ARG A 143 -42.91 8.29 17.08
N MET A 144 -43.72 7.30 17.40
CA MET A 144 -43.29 5.96 17.75
C MET A 144 -43.98 4.91 16.88
N GLY A 145 -43.41 3.71 16.90
CA GLY A 145 -43.90 2.54 16.21
C GLY A 145 -43.33 2.35 14.80
N THR A 146 -43.53 1.14 14.31
CA THR A 146 -43.04 0.68 13.00
C THR A 146 -43.51 1.54 11.83
N PRO A 147 -44.79 2.00 11.76
CA PRO A 147 -45.23 2.87 10.67
C PRO A 147 -44.51 4.23 10.64
N TYR A 148 -44.23 4.80 11.80
CA TYR A 148 -43.48 6.06 11.90
C TYR A 148 -42.02 5.85 11.49
N LEU A 149 -41.40 4.76 11.96
CA LEU A 149 -40.04 4.37 11.55
C LEU A 149 -39.93 4.25 10.03
N GLN A 150 -40.87 3.54 9.39
CA GLN A 150 -40.87 3.38 7.94
C GLN A 150 -40.99 4.72 7.20
N LYS A 151 -41.82 5.64 7.70
CA LYS A 151 -41.96 6.99 7.13
C LYS A 151 -40.66 7.79 7.26
N VAL A 152 -40.04 7.78 8.44
CA VAL A 152 -38.79 8.48 8.72
C VAL A 152 -37.67 7.90 7.86
N LEU A 153 -37.49 6.59 7.81
CA LEU A 153 -36.44 5.95 7.00
C LEU A 153 -36.57 6.29 5.52
N ASN A 154 -37.79 6.26 4.97
CA ASN A 154 -38.03 6.67 3.59
C ASN A 154 -37.66 8.14 3.33
N GLN A 155 -38.07 9.04 4.22
CA GLN A 155 -37.75 10.47 4.10
C GLN A 155 -36.25 10.71 4.21
N GLN A 156 -35.59 10.09 5.19
CA GLN A 156 -34.16 10.24 5.41
C GLN A 156 -33.32 9.66 4.26
N LEU A 157 -33.69 8.48 3.75
CA LEU A 157 -33.04 7.88 2.60
C LEU A 157 -33.19 8.76 1.35
N THR A 158 -34.38 9.32 1.12
CA THR A 158 -34.63 10.20 -0.04
C THR A 158 -33.78 11.47 0.02
N ASN A 159 -33.73 12.13 1.19
CA ASN A 159 -32.92 13.33 1.39
C ASN A 159 -31.43 13.01 1.25
N HIS A 160 -30.99 11.92 1.88
CA HIS A 160 -29.60 11.49 1.84
C HIS A 160 -29.14 11.16 0.41
N ILE A 161 -29.94 10.45 -0.38
CA ILE A 161 -29.65 10.19 -1.80
C ILE A 161 -29.54 11.52 -2.55
N ARG A 162 -30.50 12.45 -2.37
CA ARG A 162 -30.47 13.75 -3.05
C ARG A 162 -29.20 14.53 -2.76
N ASP A 163 -28.76 14.56 -1.51
CA ASP A 163 -27.61 15.35 -1.06
C ASP A 163 -26.28 14.70 -1.49
N THR A 164 -26.19 13.37 -1.49
CA THR A 164 -24.95 12.64 -1.81
C THR A 164 -24.75 12.37 -3.30
N LEU A 165 -25.82 12.36 -4.11
CA LEU A 165 -25.76 12.02 -5.54
C LEU A 165 -24.84 12.93 -6.37
N PRO A 166 -24.80 14.27 -6.19
CA PRO A 166 -23.91 15.14 -6.96
C PRO A 166 -22.42 14.82 -6.73
N ALA A 167 -22.02 14.65 -5.47
CA ALA A 167 -20.64 14.30 -5.11
C ALA A 167 -20.28 12.89 -5.61
N PHE A 168 -21.21 11.93 -5.47
CA PHE A 168 -21.02 10.58 -5.97
C PHE A 168 -20.84 10.53 -7.50
N ARG A 169 -21.65 11.29 -8.26
CA ARG A 169 -21.49 11.44 -9.71
C ARG A 169 -20.13 12.00 -10.09
N SER A 170 -19.67 13.05 -9.39
CA SER A 170 -18.36 13.65 -9.65
C SER A 170 -17.23 12.64 -9.39
N LYS A 171 -17.29 11.87 -8.30
CA LYS A 171 -16.31 10.82 -8.01
C LYS A 171 -16.27 9.75 -9.11
N LEU A 172 -17.44 9.28 -9.55
CA LEU A 172 -17.51 8.30 -10.63
C LEU A 172 -16.97 8.85 -11.96
N GLN A 173 -17.22 10.12 -12.27
CA GLN A 173 -16.66 10.77 -13.46
C GLN A 173 -15.14 10.86 -13.41
N SER A 174 -14.57 11.23 -12.26
CA SER A 174 -13.10 11.25 -12.09
C SER A 174 -12.49 9.85 -12.23
N GLN A 175 -13.13 8.83 -11.66
CA GLN A 175 -12.69 7.44 -11.81
C GLN A 175 -12.81 6.96 -13.27
N LEU A 176 -13.90 7.31 -13.96
CA LEU A 176 -14.07 7.00 -15.38
C LEU A 176 -12.96 7.62 -16.22
N LEU A 177 -12.66 8.91 -16.04
CA LEU A 177 -11.61 9.60 -16.79
C LEU A 177 -10.22 8.97 -16.57
N SER A 178 -9.91 8.57 -15.33
CA SER A 178 -8.66 7.86 -15.03
C SER A 178 -8.57 6.53 -15.76
N ILE A 179 -9.65 5.76 -15.77
CA ILE A 179 -9.70 4.45 -16.45
C ILE A 179 -9.73 4.62 -17.96
N GLU A 180 -10.41 5.64 -18.50
CA GLU A 180 -10.46 5.91 -19.93
C GLU A 180 -9.07 6.12 -20.53
N HIS A 181 -8.15 6.76 -19.79
CA HIS A 181 -6.77 6.94 -20.21
C HIS A 181 -6.04 5.60 -20.38
N GLU A 182 -6.20 4.68 -19.43
CA GLU A 182 -5.65 3.33 -19.53
C GLU A 182 -6.32 2.54 -20.66
N VAL A 183 -7.65 2.59 -20.73
CA VAL A 183 -8.44 1.87 -21.74
C VAL A 183 -8.11 2.34 -23.14
N GLU A 184 -7.80 3.62 -23.37
CA GLU A 184 -7.40 4.13 -24.69
C GLU A 184 -6.17 3.42 -25.24
N VAL A 185 -5.21 3.06 -24.37
CA VAL A 185 -4.06 2.22 -24.73
C VAL A 185 -4.53 0.83 -25.20
N TYR A 186 -5.59 0.29 -24.61
CA TYR A 186 -6.14 -1.04 -24.91
C TYR A 186 -7.26 -1.06 -25.98
N LYS A 187 -7.86 0.06 -26.38
CA LYS A 187 -9.00 0.10 -27.33
C LYS A 187 -8.70 -0.57 -28.67
N ASN A 188 -7.47 -0.46 -29.15
CA ASN A 188 -6.99 -1.08 -30.38
C ASN A 188 -6.19 -2.37 -30.12
N PHE A 189 -6.46 -3.06 -29.01
CA PHE A 189 -5.78 -4.30 -28.68
C PHE A 189 -6.32 -5.45 -29.53
N ARG A 190 -5.45 -5.97 -30.41
CA ARG A 190 -5.64 -7.26 -31.08
C ARG A 190 -4.47 -8.15 -30.67
N PRO A 191 -4.70 -9.29 -29.98
CA PRO A 191 -3.63 -10.12 -29.42
C PRO A 191 -2.68 -10.70 -30.49
N GLU A 192 -3.14 -10.78 -31.74
CA GLU A 192 -2.39 -11.36 -32.86
C GLU A 192 -1.70 -10.33 -33.77
N ASP A 193 -1.85 -9.01 -33.54
CA ASP A 193 -1.25 -8.01 -34.42
C ASP A 193 0.27 -7.92 -34.23
N PRO A 194 1.09 -8.33 -35.23
CA PRO A 194 2.54 -8.30 -35.12
C PRO A 194 3.08 -6.87 -35.01
N THR A 195 2.40 -5.85 -35.56
CA THR A 195 2.87 -4.47 -35.53
C THR A 195 2.97 -3.92 -34.11
N ARG A 196 2.04 -4.31 -33.23
CA ARG A 196 2.04 -3.91 -31.83
C ARG A 196 3.11 -4.65 -31.02
N LYS A 197 3.40 -5.92 -31.33
CA LYS A 197 4.51 -6.66 -30.72
C LYS A 197 5.85 -6.00 -31.05
N THR A 198 6.05 -5.60 -32.31
CA THR A 198 7.25 -4.88 -32.74
C THR A 198 7.35 -3.50 -32.09
N LYS A 199 6.24 -2.75 -32.02
CA LYS A 199 6.20 -1.44 -31.35
C LYS A 199 6.50 -1.55 -29.85
N ALA A 200 5.91 -2.53 -29.17
CA ALA A 200 6.18 -2.78 -27.74
C ALA A 200 7.64 -3.16 -27.51
N LEU A 201 8.20 -4.06 -28.33
CA LEU A 201 9.61 -4.41 -28.27
C LEU A 201 10.51 -3.17 -28.45
N LEU A 202 10.24 -2.36 -29.48
CA LEU A 202 11.02 -1.17 -29.76
C LEU A 202 10.94 -0.14 -28.62
N GLN A 203 9.74 0.09 -28.06
CA GLN A 203 9.57 0.97 -26.91
C GLN A 203 10.33 0.46 -25.68
N MET A 204 10.27 -0.84 -25.40
CA MET A 204 10.98 -1.45 -24.27
C MET A 204 12.50 -1.37 -24.42
N VAL A 205 13.01 -1.62 -25.63
CA VAL A 205 14.45 -1.49 -25.92
C VAL A 205 14.90 -0.04 -25.84
N GLN A 206 14.15 0.92 -26.40
CA GLN A 206 14.45 2.35 -26.30
C GLN A 206 14.45 2.82 -24.84
N GLN A 207 13.44 2.40 -24.07
CA GLN A 207 13.36 2.74 -22.64
C GLN A 207 14.56 2.18 -21.87
N PHE A 208 14.95 0.93 -22.14
CA PHE A 208 16.14 0.32 -21.54
C PHE A 208 17.41 1.09 -21.88
N SER A 209 17.61 1.47 -23.15
CA SER A 209 18.77 2.24 -23.59
C SER A 209 18.86 3.60 -22.89
N VAL A 210 17.76 4.34 -22.85
CA VAL A 210 17.69 5.64 -22.17
C VAL A 210 17.93 5.49 -20.66
N ASP A 211 17.34 4.48 -20.03
CA ASP A 211 17.55 4.22 -18.60
C ASP A 211 19.00 3.83 -18.27
N PHE A 212 19.63 3.05 -19.16
CA PHE A 212 21.04 2.68 -19.01
C PHE A 212 21.95 3.90 -19.15
N GLU A 213 21.76 4.71 -20.20
CA GLU A 213 22.49 5.96 -20.43
C GLU A 213 22.36 6.92 -19.23
N LYS A 214 21.13 7.18 -18.78
CA LYS A 214 20.86 8.02 -17.60
C LYS A 214 21.59 7.54 -16.35
N ARG A 215 21.71 6.23 -16.12
CA ARG A 215 22.44 5.68 -14.95
C ARG A 215 23.96 5.78 -15.08
N ILE A 216 24.50 5.72 -16.29
CA ILE A 216 25.94 5.85 -16.52
C ILE A 216 26.37 7.31 -16.50
N GLU A 217 25.56 8.22 -17.04
CA GLU A 217 25.87 9.66 -17.07
C GLU A 217 25.48 10.39 -15.78
N GLY A 218 24.54 9.83 -15.00
CA GLY A 218 24.02 10.48 -13.79
C GLY A 218 22.82 11.39 -14.02
N SER A 219 22.24 11.38 -15.22
CA SER A 219 21.07 12.19 -15.63
C SER A 219 19.71 11.55 -15.30
N GLY A 220 19.62 10.80 -14.19
CA GLY A 220 18.41 10.07 -13.80
C GLY A 220 17.30 10.99 -13.26
N ASP A 221 16.03 10.69 -13.59
CA ASP A 221 14.86 11.45 -13.11
C ASP A 221 14.64 11.30 -11.58
N GLN A 222 15.21 10.25 -10.98
CA GLN A 222 15.22 10.00 -9.54
C GLN A 222 16.65 9.74 -9.08
N VAL A 223 17.11 10.54 -8.11
CA VAL A 223 18.44 10.42 -7.52
C VAL A 223 18.34 9.55 -6.26
N ASP A 224 19.04 8.41 -6.27
CA ASP A 224 19.20 7.57 -5.07
C ASP A 224 20.09 8.31 -4.07
N THR A 225 19.57 8.57 -2.86
CA THR A 225 20.26 9.34 -1.81
C THR A 225 21.00 8.46 -0.81
N LEU A 226 20.81 7.14 -0.87
CA LEU A 226 21.38 6.21 0.10
C LEU A 226 22.67 5.56 -0.40
N GLU A 227 22.76 5.27 -1.70
CA GLU A 227 23.91 4.58 -2.28
C GLU A 227 24.39 5.22 -3.58
N LEU A 228 25.73 5.22 -3.77
CA LEU A 228 26.32 5.50 -5.08
C LEU A 228 25.86 4.44 -6.09
N SER A 229 25.58 4.85 -7.32
CA SER A 229 25.09 3.95 -8.38
C SER A 229 25.73 4.22 -9.74
N GLY A 230 25.88 3.16 -10.54
CA GLY A 230 26.22 3.24 -11.96
C GLY A 230 27.48 4.07 -12.21
N GLY A 231 27.31 5.16 -12.96
CA GLY A 231 28.39 6.08 -13.33
C GLY A 231 29.19 6.64 -12.16
N ALA A 232 28.52 6.98 -11.06
CA ALA A 232 29.20 7.53 -9.88
C ALA A 232 30.12 6.49 -9.20
N LYS A 233 29.72 5.21 -9.19
CA LYS A 233 30.58 4.11 -8.71
C LYS A 233 31.76 3.87 -9.64
N ILE A 234 31.54 3.92 -10.95
CA ILE A 234 32.61 3.80 -11.95
C ILE A 234 33.63 4.94 -11.79
N ASN A 235 33.15 6.18 -11.64
CA ASN A 235 33.99 7.35 -11.39
C ASN A 235 34.86 7.15 -10.12
N ARG A 236 34.24 6.68 -9.02
CA ARG A 236 34.96 6.34 -7.79
C ARG A 236 36.03 5.26 -7.99
N ILE A 237 35.76 4.24 -8.81
CA ILE A 237 36.76 3.20 -9.12
C ILE A 237 37.98 3.83 -9.79
N PHE A 238 37.79 4.69 -10.79
CA PHE A 238 38.89 5.32 -11.52
C PHE A 238 39.65 6.37 -10.73
N HIS A 239 38.98 7.17 -9.90
CA HIS A 239 39.59 8.35 -9.29
C HIS A 239 39.96 8.18 -7.81
N GLU A 240 39.34 7.25 -7.09
CA GLU A 240 39.71 6.97 -5.69
C GLU A 240 40.39 5.61 -5.56
N ARG A 241 39.74 4.55 -6.06
CA ARG A 241 40.19 3.18 -5.77
C ARG A 241 41.45 2.79 -6.54
N PHE A 242 41.49 3.06 -7.84
CA PHE A 242 42.62 2.70 -8.68
C PHE A 242 43.91 3.44 -8.27
N PRO A 243 43.92 4.77 -8.06
CA PRO A 243 45.09 5.48 -7.55
C PRO A 243 45.53 4.98 -6.17
N PHE A 244 44.59 4.69 -5.27
CA PHE A 244 44.91 4.09 -3.98
C PHE A 244 45.61 2.74 -4.13
N GLU A 245 45.14 1.86 -5.02
CA GLU A 245 45.75 0.55 -5.24
C GLU A 245 47.15 0.66 -5.86
N LEU A 246 47.40 1.71 -6.66
CA LEU A 246 48.73 2.03 -7.19
C LEU A 246 49.70 2.51 -6.10
N VAL A 247 49.26 3.41 -5.22
CA VAL A 247 50.09 3.92 -4.11
C VAL A 247 50.34 2.84 -3.05
N LYS A 248 49.34 1.99 -2.79
CA LYS A 248 49.45 0.85 -1.87
C LYS A 248 50.52 -0.17 -2.31
N MET A 249 50.94 -0.16 -3.57
CA MET A 249 52.14 -0.90 -3.99
C MET A 249 53.38 -0.24 -3.38
N GLU A 250 53.58 -0.40 -2.07
CA GLU A 250 54.76 0.10 -1.39
C GLU A 250 56.02 -0.55 -1.96
N PHE A 251 57.02 0.29 -2.22
CA PHE A 251 58.35 -0.17 -2.58
C PHE A 251 59.10 -0.58 -1.31
N ASN A 252 59.49 -1.84 -1.21
CA ASN A 252 60.50 -2.20 -0.22
C ASN A 252 61.85 -1.62 -0.65
N GLU A 253 62.18 -0.43 -0.15
CA GLU A 253 63.40 0.30 -0.51
C GLU A 253 64.66 -0.55 -0.34
N LYS A 254 64.72 -1.38 0.70
CA LYS A 254 65.87 -2.27 0.97
C LYS A 254 66.02 -3.30 -0.15
N GLU A 255 64.91 -3.87 -0.59
CA GLU A 255 64.92 -4.84 -1.69
C GLU A 255 65.25 -4.17 -3.03
N LEU A 256 64.68 -2.99 -3.30
CA LEU A 256 64.97 -2.23 -4.52
C LEU A 256 66.45 -1.85 -4.62
N ARG A 257 67.05 -1.36 -3.52
CA ARG A 257 68.49 -1.05 -3.47
C ARG A 257 69.35 -2.28 -3.72
N ARG A 258 68.95 -3.44 -3.18
CA ARG A 258 69.62 -4.72 -3.43
C ARG A 258 69.54 -5.10 -4.90
N GLU A 259 68.38 -4.97 -5.54
CA GLU A 259 68.19 -5.24 -6.97
C GLU A 259 69.01 -4.31 -7.85
N ILE A 260 69.04 -3.01 -7.55
CA ILE A 260 69.87 -2.03 -8.27
C ILE A 260 71.35 -2.41 -8.15
N SER A 261 71.82 -2.78 -6.95
CA SER A 261 73.21 -3.20 -6.73
C SER A 261 73.58 -4.42 -7.57
N TYR A 262 72.70 -5.43 -7.64
CA TYR A 262 72.91 -6.60 -8.49
C TYR A 262 72.89 -6.25 -9.98
N ALA A 263 71.94 -5.43 -10.43
CA ALA A 263 71.84 -5.00 -11.82
C ALA A 263 73.13 -4.28 -12.28
N ILE A 264 73.62 -3.33 -11.49
CA ILE A 264 74.86 -2.60 -11.78
C ILE A 264 76.05 -3.56 -11.81
N LYS A 265 76.21 -4.44 -10.82
CA LYS A 265 77.32 -5.41 -10.78
C LYS A 265 77.30 -6.36 -11.98
N ASN A 266 76.13 -6.85 -12.36
CA ASN A 266 75.97 -7.77 -13.49
C ASN A 266 76.26 -7.11 -14.84
N ILE A 267 75.90 -5.84 -15.02
CA ILE A 267 76.16 -5.10 -16.26
C ILE A 267 77.65 -4.78 -16.42
N HIS A 268 78.35 -4.45 -15.33
CA HIS A 268 79.80 -4.21 -15.39
C HIS A 268 80.64 -5.49 -15.54
N GLY A 269 80.11 -6.64 -15.11
CA GLY A 269 80.75 -7.94 -15.28
C GLY A 269 82.17 -7.98 -14.69
N ILE A 270 83.12 -8.54 -15.46
CA ILE A 270 84.54 -8.75 -15.04
C ILE A 270 85.36 -7.44 -15.09
N ARG A 271 84.86 -6.35 -15.69
CA ARG A 271 85.62 -5.11 -15.95
C ARG A 271 85.75 -4.15 -14.73
N GLN A 272 85.78 -4.66 -13.50
CA GLN A 272 85.76 -3.86 -12.25
C GLN A 272 86.99 -2.94 -11.99
N VAL A 273 87.89 -2.71 -12.95
CA VAL A 273 89.22 -2.13 -12.69
C VAL A 273 89.28 -0.59 -12.74
N LEU A 274 88.19 0.13 -13.02
CA LEU A 274 88.12 1.58 -12.78
C LEU A 274 86.74 1.94 -12.23
N PRO A 275 86.61 2.90 -11.29
CA PRO A 275 85.30 3.40 -10.91
C PRO A 275 84.71 4.10 -12.14
N CYS A 276 83.87 3.38 -12.90
CA CYS A 276 83.13 3.98 -13.99
C CYS A 276 82.31 5.14 -13.41
N LEU A 277 82.64 6.35 -13.84
CA LEU A 277 82.03 7.60 -13.33
C LEU A 277 80.52 7.69 -13.63
N PHE A 278 79.98 6.76 -14.44
CA PHE A 278 78.63 6.79 -14.96
C PHE A 278 77.88 5.48 -14.65
N THR A 279 76.66 5.59 -14.14
CA THR A 279 75.71 4.48 -13.99
C THR A 279 75.24 3.98 -15.35
N PRO A 280 75.22 2.66 -15.63
CA PRO A 280 74.75 2.12 -16.91
C PRO A 280 73.24 2.33 -17.10
N ASP A 281 72.83 2.94 -18.22
CA ASP A 281 71.41 3.14 -18.58
C ASP A 281 70.62 1.83 -18.59
N MET A 282 71.27 0.72 -18.96
CA MET A 282 70.68 -0.61 -18.95
C MET A 282 70.21 -1.07 -17.56
N ALA A 283 70.88 -0.62 -16.49
CA ALA A 283 70.49 -0.97 -15.11
C ALA A 283 69.20 -0.25 -14.73
N PHE A 284 69.12 1.03 -15.08
CA PHE A 284 67.93 1.83 -14.89
C PHE A 284 66.75 1.24 -15.68
N GLU A 285 66.95 0.95 -16.97
CA GLU A 285 65.92 0.41 -17.84
C GLU A 285 65.38 -0.94 -17.34
N ALA A 286 66.27 -1.85 -16.91
CA ALA A 286 65.88 -3.16 -16.38
C ALA A 286 65.04 -3.05 -15.10
N ILE A 287 65.45 -2.17 -14.17
CA ILE A 287 64.73 -1.96 -12.90
C ILE A 287 63.38 -1.29 -13.16
N VAL A 288 63.33 -0.27 -14.02
CA VAL A 288 62.08 0.43 -14.37
C VAL A 288 61.10 -0.51 -15.08
N LYS A 289 61.55 -1.28 -16.08
CA LYS A 289 60.70 -2.29 -16.75
C LYS A 289 60.10 -3.28 -15.75
N LYS A 290 60.89 -3.75 -14.78
CA LYS A 290 60.42 -4.67 -13.74
C LYS A 290 59.35 -4.02 -12.84
N GLN A 291 59.46 -2.73 -12.52
CA GLN A 291 58.42 -2.04 -11.76
C GLN A 291 57.16 -1.79 -12.60
N ILE A 292 57.30 -1.44 -13.89
CA ILE A 292 56.14 -1.24 -14.79
C ILE A 292 55.29 -2.51 -14.89
N VAL A 293 55.91 -3.71 -14.96
CA VAL A 293 55.17 -4.98 -15.02
C VAL A 293 54.25 -5.17 -13.81
N LYS A 294 54.62 -4.67 -12.63
CA LYS A 294 53.77 -4.78 -11.42
C LYS A 294 52.47 -3.98 -11.52
N LEU A 295 52.44 -2.92 -12.34
CA LEU A 295 51.23 -2.12 -12.58
C LEU A 295 50.13 -2.92 -13.29
N LYS A 296 50.47 -4.01 -13.98
CA LYS A 296 49.51 -4.85 -14.71
C LYS A 296 48.41 -5.40 -13.79
N GLY A 297 48.77 -5.81 -12.57
CA GLY A 297 47.81 -6.38 -11.61
C GLY A 297 46.70 -5.41 -11.22
N PRO A 298 47.02 -4.22 -10.68
CA PRO A 298 46.04 -3.18 -10.39
C PRO A 298 45.20 -2.75 -11.59
N CYS A 299 45.79 -2.67 -12.79
CA CYS A 299 45.06 -2.32 -14.01
C CYS A 299 43.98 -3.36 -14.33
N LEU A 300 44.32 -4.65 -14.32
CA LEU A 300 43.35 -5.73 -14.56
C LEU A 300 42.25 -5.72 -13.50
N LYS A 301 42.61 -5.55 -12.23
CA LYS A 301 41.63 -5.47 -11.13
C LYS A 301 40.68 -4.28 -11.28
N SER A 302 41.17 -3.13 -11.76
CA SER A 302 40.31 -1.97 -12.03
C SER A 302 39.30 -2.26 -13.15
N VAL A 303 39.73 -2.95 -14.22
CA VAL A 303 38.85 -3.37 -15.31
C VAL A 303 37.78 -4.34 -14.79
N ASP A 304 38.15 -5.32 -13.97
CA ASP A 304 37.20 -6.27 -13.37
C ASP A 304 36.13 -5.58 -12.52
N LEU A 305 36.52 -4.59 -11.71
CA LEU A 305 35.59 -3.83 -10.87
C LEU A 305 34.61 -3.00 -11.72
N VAL A 306 35.09 -2.37 -12.79
CA VAL A 306 34.22 -1.62 -13.72
C VAL A 306 33.25 -2.57 -14.43
N MET A 307 33.74 -3.73 -14.88
CA MET A 307 32.91 -4.76 -15.52
C MET A 307 31.78 -5.24 -14.60
N GLN A 308 32.09 -5.49 -13.32
CA GLN A 308 31.09 -5.88 -12.32
C GLN A 308 30.02 -4.80 -12.12
N GLU A 309 30.42 -3.52 -12.04
CA GLU A 309 29.47 -2.43 -11.87
C GLU A 309 28.59 -2.21 -13.11
N LEU A 310 29.14 -2.40 -14.32
CA LEU A 310 28.37 -2.38 -15.56
C LEU A 310 27.30 -3.48 -15.57
N ILE A 311 27.67 -4.72 -15.23
CA ILE A 311 26.72 -5.85 -15.15
C ILE A 311 25.64 -5.58 -14.11
N ASN A 312 26.00 -5.02 -12.94
CA ASN A 312 25.03 -4.66 -11.91
C ASN A 312 24.07 -3.56 -12.38
N THR A 313 24.56 -2.60 -13.16
CA THR A 313 23.74 -1.53 -13.75
C THR A 313 22.74 -2.09 -14.74
N VAL A 314 23.17 -3.01 -15.62
CA VAL A 314 22.27 -3.72 -16.56
C VAL A 314 21.16 -4.43 -15.79
N LYS A 315 21.49 -5.23 -14.77
CA LYS A 315 20.50 -5.93 -13.93
C LYS A 315 19.49 -4.98 -13.27
N LYS A 316 19.93 -3.80 -12.85
CA LYS A 316 19.03 -2.79 -12.26
C LYS A 316 18.11 -2.17 -13.31
N CYS A 317 18.58 -1.97 -14.54
CA CYS A 317 17.75 -1.47 -15.65
C CYS A 317 16.75 -2.52 -16.15
N THR A 318 17.15 -3.78 -16.27
CA THR A 318 16.29 -4.87 -16.77
C THR A 318 15.11 -5.18 -15.84
N LYS A 319 15.17 -4.82 -14.55
CA LYS A 319 14.01 -4.93 -13.63
C LYS A 319 12.75 -4.21 -14.15
N LYS A 320 12.89 -3.11 -14.90
CA LYS A 320 11.74 -2.42 -15.50
C LYS A 320 11.12 -3.20 -16.68
N LEU A 321 11.84 -4.17 -17.22
CA LEU A 321 11.38 -5.10 -18.26
C LEU A 321 10.69 -6.34 -17.69
N ALA A 322 10.49 -6.44 -16.37
CA ALA A 322 9.89 -7.60 -15.71
C ALA A 322 8.47 -7.93 -16.20
N THR A 323 7.78 -6.96 -16.82
CA THR A 323 6.50 -7.16 -17.53
C THR A 323 6.60 -8.23 -18.63
N TYR A 324 7.77 -8.42 -19.23
CA TYR A 324 8.06 -9.44 -20.24
C TYR A 324 9.25 -10.31 -19.82
N PRO A 325 9.02 -11.40 -19.06
CA PRO A 325 10.10 -12.18 -18.43
C PRO A 325 11.16 -12.70 -19.40
N ARG A 326 10.74 -13.24 -20.56
CA ARG A 326 11.66 -13.76 -21.58
C ARG A 326 12.49 -12.66 -22.23
N LEU A 327 11.92 -11.48 -22.45
CA LEU A 327 12.64 -10.34 -23.01
C LEU A 327 13.69 -9.83 -22.02
N CYS A 328 13.35 -9.79 -20.73
CA CYS A 328 14.28 -9.42 -19.67
C CYS A 328 15.49 -10.37 -19.63
N GLU A 329 15.24 -11.68 -19.63
CA GLU A 329 16.30 -12.69 -19.59
C GLU A 329 17.21 -12.63 -20.83
N GLU A 330 16.63 -12.53 -22.03
CA GLU A 330 17.42 -12.43 -23.26
C GLU A 330 18.22 -11.12 -23.36
N THR A 331 17.63 -10.00 -22.91
CA THR A 331 18.32 -8.70 -22.91
C THR A 331 19.49 -8.71 -21.93
N GLU A 332 19.30 -9.24 -20.72
CA GLU A 332 20.37 -9.38 -19.74
C GLU A 332 21.48 -10.31 -20.27
N ARG A 333 21.11 -11.43 -20.89
CA ARG A 333 22.06 -12.38 -21.49
C ARG A 333 22.89 -11.75 -22.61
N ILE A 334 22.25 -11.05 -23.55
CA ILE A 334 22.92 -10.41 -24.70
C ILE A 334 23.89 -9.33 -24.21
N VAL A 335 23.42 -8.43 -23.34
CA VAL A 335 24.26 -7.31 -22.87
C VAL A 335 25.39 -7.81 -21.97
N ALA A 336 25.14 -8.77 -21.07
CA ALA A 336 26.19 -9.35 -20.23
C ALA A 336 27.23 -10.12 -21.06
N SER A 337 26.82 -10.76 -22.16
CA SER A 337 27.75 -11.41 -23.09
C SER A 337 28.58 -10.43 -23.91
N TYR A 338 28.11 -9.19 -24.09
CA TYR A 338 28.86 -8.14 -24.80
C TYR A 338 29.85 -7.41 -23.88
N ILE A 339 29.54 -7.33 -22.57
CA ILE A 339 30.41 -6.70 -21.56
C ILE A 339 31.60 -7.60 -21.19
N ARG A 340 31.42 -8.92 -21.22
CA ARG A 340 32.49 -9.92 -20.98
C ARG A 340 33.34 -10.11 -22.21
#